data_AF-A0A7R9DTA1-F1
#
_entry.id   AF-A0A7R9DTA1-F1
#
_cell.length_a   1.000
_cell.length_b   1.000
_cell.length_c   1.000
_cell.angle_alpha   90.00
_cell.angle_beta   90.00
_cell.angle_gamma   90.00
#
_symmetry.space_group_name_H-M   'P 1'
#
loop_
_entity.id
_entity.type
_entity.pdbx_description
1 polymer ?
#
loop_
_entity_poly.entity_id
_entity_poly.type
_entity_poly.pdbx_seq_one_letter_code
_entity_poly.pdbx_strand_id
1 'polypeptide(L)'
;MLVVNPLEQSLTSRTKGCLLFIKPMREAEYVTMLDPFQVKYGPRVGALLFLPALLGDLFWVGAILNALGSSLTVILEINITTSVIVSTIFAASYTMVGGLYSVSYTDVLQLVCIVLGLVISVPFAYYHPAVKHDSLETVDWVGTLAPEDVGIWLDTLLLLIFGGIP
;
A
#
# COMPACT_ATOMS: atom_id res chain seq x y z
N MET A 1 -0.76 1.56 37.24
CA MET A 1 -0.27 0.61 36.21
C MET A 1 -1.17 0.83 35.00
N LEU A 2 -0.73 1.64 34.03
CA LEU A 2 -1.56 2.05 32.90
C LEU A 2 -1.57 0.91 31.87
N VAL A 3 -2.70 0.22 31.78
CA VAL A 3 -3.03 -0.65 30.65
C VAL A 3 -3.31 0.28 29.47
N VAL A 4 -2.27 0.59 28.69
CA VAL A 4 -2.41 1.35 27.45
C VAL A 4 -2.47 0.31 26.32
N ASN A 5 -3.59 0.27 25.61
CA ASN A 5 -3.80 -0.66 24.50
C ASN A 5 -2.67 -0.51 23.45
N PRO A 6 -2.03 -1.60 23.00
CA PRO A 6 -0.98 -1.53 21.98
C PRO A 6 -1.49 -0.98 20.63
N LEU A 7 -2.80 -1.11 20.36
CA LEU A 7 -3.46 -0.47 19.22
C LEU A 7 -3.53 1.05 19.33
N GLU A 8 -3.71 1.61 20.53
CA GLU A 8 -3.75 3.07 20.72
C GLU A 8 -2.37 3.69 20.56
N GLN A 9 -1.31 2.98 20.97
CA GLN A 9 0.08 3.43 20.81
C GLN A 9 0.53 3.41 19.34
N SER A 10 0.15 2.39 18.57
CA SER A 10 0.47 2.32 17.13
C SER A 10 -0.31 3.34 16.31
N LEU A 11 -1.56 3.62 16.68
CA LEU A 11 -2.36 4.67 16.04
C LEU A 11 -1.83 6.06 16.38
N THR A 12 -1.55 6.34 17.66
CA THR A 12 -1.03 7.67 18.06
C THR A 12 0.39 7.93 17.57
N SER A 13 1.27 6.92 17.43
CA SER A 13 2.61 7.14 16.84
C SER A 13 2.52 7.50 15.37
N ARG A 14 1.63 6.83 14.61
CA ARG A 14 1.37 7.14 13.18
C ARG A 14 0.74 8.53 13.01
N THR A 15 -0.21 8.91 13.86
CA THR A 15 -0.83 10.25 13.76
C THR A 15 0.15 11.36 14.15
N LYS A 16 0.95 11.15 15.21
CA LYS A 16 1.96 12.14 15.66
C LYS A 16 3.11 12.29 14.66
N GLY A 17 3.56 11.19 14.04
CA GLY A 17 4.54 11.21 12.95
C GLY A 17 4.02 11.99 11.75
N CYS A 18 2.81 11.70 11.28
CA CYS A 18 2.18 12.48 10.20
C CYS A 18 2.02 13.96 10.57
N LEU A 19 1.53 14.29 11.77
CA LEU A 19 1.37 15.68 12.22
C LEU A 19 2.70 16.44 12.33
N LEU A 20 3.79 15.76 12.72
CA LEU A 20 5.14 16.33 12.81
C LEU A 20 5.74 16.67 11.45
N PHE A 21 5.42 15.91 10.40
CA PHE A 21 5.93 16.15 9.04
C PHE A 21 5.00 17.02 8.19
N ILE A 22 3.68 16.90 8.37
CA ILE A 22 2.68 17.64 7.59
C ILE A 22 2.71 19.14 7.90
N LYS A 23 2.89 19.53 9.17
CA LYS A 23 2.97 20.95 9.57
C LYS A 23 4.13 21.69 8.90
N PRO A 24 5.40 21.24 9.00
CA PRO A 24 6.51 21.92 8.35
C PRO A 24 6.44 21.84 6.81
N MET A 25 5.86 20.78 6.24
CA MET A 25 5.65 20.70 4.79
C MET A 25 4.60 21.68 4.27
N ARG A 26 3.51 21.89 5.03
CA ARG A 26 2.44 22.85 4.66
C ARG A 26 2.87 24.30 4.84
N GLU A 27 3.64 24.61 5.89
CA GLU A 27 4.15 25.95 6.15
C GLU A 27 5.22 26.40 5.13
N ALA A 28 5.89 25.46 4.48
CA ALA A 28 6.93 25.72 3.49
C ALA A 28 6.46 25.67 2.02
N GLU A 29 5.13 25.54 1.78
CA GLU A 29 4.50 25.46 0.45
C GLU A 29 5.16 24.43 -0.51
N TYR A 30 5.72 23.35 0.04
CA TYR A 30 6.31 22.29 -0.79
C TYR A 30 5.20 21.55 -1.55
N VAL A 31 5.36 21.45 -2.88
CA VAL A 31 4.41 20.80 -3.78
C VAL A 31 4.77 19.32 -3.92
N THR A 32 6.05 18.98 -3.74
CA THR A 32 6.57 17.61 -3.86
C THR A 32 7.32 17.18 -2.61
N MET A 33 7.22 15.90 -2.24
CA MET A 33 7.92 15.32 -1.09
C MET A 33 9.46 15.42 -1.19
N LEU A 34 9.99 15.66 -2.41
CA LEU A 34 11.41 15.87 -2.70
C LEU A 34 11.89 17.32 -2.57
N ASP A 35 10.99 18.30 -2.50
CA ASP A 35 11.37 19.73 -2.46
C ASP A 35 12.29 20.07 -1.25
N PRO A 36 12.09 19.53 -0.03
CA PRO A 36 13.00 19.76 1.09
C PRO A 36 14.43 19.25 0.83
N PHE A 37 14.54 18.12 0.11
CA PHE A 37 15.83 17.53 -0.26
C PHE A 37 16.52 18.32 -1.37
N GLN A 38 15.75 18.87 -2.31
CA GLN A 38 16.26 19.72 -3.37
C GLN A 38 16.81 21.05 -2.82
N VAL A 39 16.15 21.63 -1.81
CA VAL A 39 16.61 22.87 -1.14
C VAL A 39 17.85 22.62 -0.29
N LYS A 40 17.94 21.47 0.41
CA LYS A 40 19.05 21.18 1.34
C LYS A 40 20.31 20.63 0.65
N TYR A 41 20.16 19.86 -0.43
CA TYR A 41 21.28 19.18 -1.11
C TYR A 41 21.52 19.68 -2.55
N GLY A 42 20.73 20.65 -3.00
CA GLY A 42 20.85 21.27 -4.31
C GLY A 42 20.14 20.49 -5.44
N PRO A 43 19.93 21.15 -6.59
CA PRO A 43 19.12 20.62 -7.70
C PRO A 43 19.69 19.33 -8.33
N ARG A 44 21.01 19.12 -8.27
CA ARG A 44 21.65 17.91 -8.82
C ARG A 44 21.35 16.66 -7.99
N VAL A 45 21.31 16.78 -6.67
CA VAL A 45 21.00 15.66 -5.77
C VAL A 45 19.50 15.36 -5.80
N GLY A 46 18.64 16.39 -5.90
CA GLY A 46 17.21 16.20 -6.11
C GLY A 46 16.90 15.39 -7.38
N ALA A 47 17.55 15.70 -8.50
CA ALA A 47 17.37 14.94 -9.75
C ALA A 47 17.88 13.49 -9.65
N LEU A 48 18.99 13.27 -8.94
CA LEU A 48 19.53 11.91 -8.73
C LEU A 48 18.61 11.06 -7.84
N LEU A 49 18.00 11.65 -6.81
CA LEU A 49 17.06 10.96 -5.92
C LEU A 49 15.68 10.75 -6.57
N PHE A 50 15.29 11.60 -7.53
CA PHE A 50 14.04 11.45 -8.27
C PHE A 50 14.05 10.24 -9.21
N LEU A 51 15.19 9.90 -9.83
CA LEU A 51 15.27 8.80 -10.79
C LEU A 51 14.91 7.43 -10.18
N PRO A 52 15.49 6.99 -9.05
CA PRO A 52 15.10 5.74 -8.39
C PRO A 52 13.64 5.76 -7.92
N ALA A 53 13.16 6.90 -7.40
CA ALA A 53 11.79 7.03 -6.94
C ALA A 53 10.78 6.86 -8.10
N LEU A 54 11.01 7.54 -9.22
CA LEU A 54 10.17 7.43 -10.41
C LEU A 54 10.20 6.02 -11.01
N LEU A 55 11.38 5.39 -11.08
CA LEU A 55 11.49 4.02 -11.55
C LEU A 55 10.76 3.04 -10.63
N GLY A 56 10.87 3.23 -9.31
CA GLY A 56 10.14 2.45 -8.31
C GLY A 56 8.62 2.54 -8.51
N ASP A 57 8.10 3.75 -8.66
CA ASP A 57 6.68 3.98 -8.94
C ASP A 57 6.25 3.37 -10.29
N LEU A 58 7.10 3.45 -11.32
CA LEU A 58 6.81 2.85 -12.63
C LEU A 58 6.75 1.32 -12.55
N PHE A 59 7.70 0.69 -11.86
CA PHE A 59 7.69 -0.75 -11.63
C PHE A 59 6.50 -1.19 -10.78
N TRP A 60 6.14 -0.40 -9.76
CA TRP A 60 4.98 -0.64 -8.92
C TRP A 60 3.67 -0.61 -9.70
N VAL A 61 3.46 0.43 -10.53
CA VAL A 61 2.28 0.54 -11.41
C VAL A 61 2.26 -0.60 -12.44
N GLY A 62 3.41 -0.99 -12.98
CA GLY A 62 3.53 -2.14 -13.88
C GLY A 62 3.09 -3.45 -13.23
N ALA A 63 3.48 -3.70 -11.98
CA ALA A 63 3.06 -4.88 -11.22
C ALA A 63 1.53 -4.89 -10.99
N ILE A 64 0.94 -3.75 -10.66
CA ILE A 64 -0.53 -3.62 -10.47
C ILE A 64 -1.26 -3.87 -11.79
N LEU A 65 -0.81 -3.29 -12.91
CA LEU A 65 -1.41 -3.52 -14.23
C LEU A 65 -1.32 -4.99 -14.66
N ASN A 66 -0.20 -5.65 -14.35
CA ASN A 66 -0.06 -7.08 -14.62
C ASN A 66 -1.04 -7.93 -13.80
N ALA A 67 -1.21 -7.61 -12.50
CA ALA A 67 -2.19 -8.29 -11.65
C ALA A 67 -3.64 -8.09 -12.14
N LEU A 68 -3.98 -6.88 -12.59
CA LEU A 68 -5.26 -6.57 -13.23
C LEU A 68 -5.45 -7.35 -14.54
N GLY A 69 -4.45 -7.38 -15.41
CA GLY A 69 -4.48 -8.12 -16.67
C GLY A 69 -4.61 -9.63 -16.45
N SER A 70 -3.99 -10.18 -15.41
CA SER A 70 -4.17 -11.58 -14.99
C SER A 70 -5.61 -11.88 -14.58
N SER A 71 -6.22 -11.00 -13.78
CA SER A 71 -7.62 -11.15 -13.38
C SER A 71 -8.58 -11.09 -14.57
N LEU A 72 -8.33 -10.20 -15.54
CA LEU A 72 -9.12 -10.11 -16.78
C LEU A 72 -8.95 -11.33 -17.68
N THR A 73 -7.76 -11.90 -17.74
CA THR A 73 -7.48 -13.13 -18.50
C THR A 73 -8.32 -14.30 -18.01
N VAL A 74 -8.49 -14.45 -16.69
CA VAL A 74 -9.34 -15.49 -16.10
C VAL A 74 -10.82 -15.30 -16.45
N ILE A 75 -11.28 -14.05 -16.55
CA ILE A 75 -12.69 -13.73 -16.82
C ILE A 75 -13.03 -13.84 -18.31
N LEU A 76 -12.13 -13.39 -19.19
CA LEU A 76 -12.35 -13.28 -20.64
C LEU A 76 -11.77 -14.47 -21.43
N GLU A 77 -11.02 -15.37 -20.78
CA GLU A 77 -10.31 -16.52 -21.40
C GLU A 77 -9.41 -16.14 -22.59
N ILE A 78 -8.88 -14.92 -22.62
CA ILE A 78 -7.97 -14.40 -23.66
C ILE A 78 -6.50 -14.45 -23.21
N ASN A 79 -5.56 -14.31 -24.15
CA ASN A 79 -4.12 -14.31 -23.84
C ASN A 79 -3.73 -13.16 -22.89
N ILE A 80 -2.88 -13.46 -21.90
CA ILE A 80 -2.40 -12.51 -20.87
C ILE A 80 -1.82 -11.22 -21.46
N THR A 81 -1.04 -11.32 -22.55
CA THR A 81 -0.41 -10.16 -23.17
C THR A 81 -1.45 -9.20 -23.72
N THR A 82 -2.50 -9.71 -24.34
CA THR A 82 -3.60 -8.90 -24.88
C THR A 82 -4.42 -8.27 -23.75
N SER A 83 -4.71 -9.02 -22.68
CA SER A 83 -5.42 -8.51 -21.50
C SER A 83 -4.70 -7.34 -20.83
N VAL A 84 -3.37 -7.48 -20.63
CA VAL A 84 -2.55 -6.44 -20.00
C VAL A 84 -2.53 -5.18 -20.87
N ILE A 85 -2.33 -5.30 -22.19
CA ILE A 85 -2.32 -4.14 -23.10
C ILE A 85 -3.66 -3.42 -23.09
N VAL A 86 -4.78 -4.15 -23.21
CA VAL A 86 -6.11 -3.56 -23.20
C VAL A 86 -6.38 -2.84 -21.87
N SER A 87 -6.08 -3.48 -20.73
CA SER A 87 -6.27 -2.86 -19.42
C SER A 87 -5.42 -1.59 -19.23
N THR A 88 -4.19 -1.59 -19.76
CA THR A 88 -3.28 -0.43 -19.70
C THR A 88 -3.81 0.74 -20.53
N ILE A 89 -4.34 0.48 -21.74
CA ILE A 89 -4.93 1.53 -22.59
C ILE A 89 -6.16 2.14 -21.92
N PHE A 90 -7.04 1.31 -21.35
CA PHE A 90 -8.19 1.80 -20.58
C PHE A 90 -7.73 2.64 -19.37
N ALA A 91 -6.72 2.17 -18.63
CA ALA A 91 -6.16 2.88 -17.49
C ALA A 91 -5.55 4.24 -17.85
N ALA A 92 -4.73 4.27 -18.89
CA ALA A 92 -4.07 5.47 -19.37
C ALA A 92 -5.07 6.49 -19.93
N SER A 93 -6.09 6.03 -20.67
CA SER A 93 -7.07 6.92 -21.29
C SER A 93 -7.95 7.65 -20.28
N TYR A 94 -8.47 6.98 -19.24
CA TYR A 94 -9.24 7.68 -18.21
C TYR A 94 -8.38 8.63 -17.37
N THR A 95 -7.10 8.28 -17.16
CA THR A 95 -6.16 9.13 -16.41
C THR A 95 -5.80 10.40 -17.19
N MET A 96 -5.60 10.29 -18.52
CA MET A 96 -5.30 11.43 -19.38
C MET A 96 -6.46 12.43 -19.47
N VAL A 97 -7.70 11.97 -19.52
CA VAL A 97 -8.87 12.84 -19.75
C VAL A 97 -9.27 13.62 -18.50
N GLY A 98 -9.09 13.05 -17.31
CA GLY A 98 -9.63 13.65 -16.08
C GLY A 98 -8.61 14.16 -15.06
N GLY A 99 -7.30 14.04 -15.34
CA GLY A 99 -6.26 14.52 -14.43
C GLY A 99 -6.37 13.94 -13.01
N LEU A 100 -5.91 14.68 -11.99
CA LEU A 100 -5.94 14.22 -10.59
C LEU A 100 -7.37 13.92 -10.09
N TYR A 101 -8.38 14.63 -10.62
CA TYR A 101 -9.77 14.44 -10.21
C TYR A 101 -10.33 13.07 -10.62
N SER A 102 -10.00 12.58 -11.83
CA SER A 102 -10.43 11.24 -12.24
C SER A 102 -9.80 10.16 -11.39
N VAL A 103 -8.52 10.31 -11.03
CA VAL A 103 -7.81 9.34 -10.19
C VAL A 103 -8.44 9.27 -8.79
N SER A 104 -8.75 10.42 -8.19
CA SER A 104 -9.42 10.45 -6.89
C SER A 104 -10.80 9.79 -6.92
N TYR A 105 -11.55 9.96 -8.01
CA TYR A 105 -12.86 9.34 -8.14
C TYR A 105 -12.76 7.81 -8.28
N THR A 106 -11.81 7.33 -9.07
CA THR A 106 -11.57 5.88 -9.22
C THR A 106 -11.02 5.24 -7.95
N ASP A 107 -10.21 5.94 -7.15
CA ASP A 107 -9.69 5.44 -5.87
C ASP A 107 -10.82 5.25 -4.85
N VAL A 108 -11.76 6.19 -4.75
CA VAL A 108 -12.94 6.06 -3.89
C VAL A 108 -13.79 4.85 -4.29
N LEU A 109 -14.03 4.66 -5.60
CA LEU A 109 -14.77 3.49 -6.08
C LEU A 109 -14.02 2.19 -5.78
N GLN A 110 -12.71 2.14 -5.96
CA GLN A 110 -11.88 0.97 -5.68
C GLN A 110 -11.92 0.61 -4.18
N LEU A 111 -11.79 1.60 -3.29
CA LEU A 111 -11.89 1.38 -1.84
C LEU A 111 -13.26 0.86 -1.43
N VAL A 112 -14.35 1.40 -1.99
CA VAL A 112 -15.70 0.90 -1.72
C VAL A 112 -15.86 -0.54 -2.17
N CYS A 113 -15.39 -0.88 -3.37
CA CYS A 113 -15.41 -2.25 -3.88
C CYS A 113 -14.60 -3.23 -3.00
N ILE A 114 -13.40 -2.83 -2.54
CA ILE A 114 -12.57 -3.63 -1.63
C ILE A 114 -13.31 -3.87 -0.30
N VAL A 115 -13.91 -2.83 0.28
CA VAL A 115 -14.66 -2.94 1.54
C VAL A 115 -15.84 -3.91 1.39
N LEU A 116 -16.64 -3.76 0.33
CA LEU A 116 -17.77 -4.66 0.09
C LEU A 116 -17.32 -6.10 -0.17
N GLY A 117 -16.28 -6.30 -0.98
CA GLY A 117 -15.70 -7.61 -1.24
C GLY A 117 -15.20 -8.28 0.04
N LEU A 118 -14.56 -7.53 0.93
CA LEU A 118 -14.09 -8.03 2.22
C LEU A 118 -15.26 -8.39 3.13
N VAL A 119 -16.29 -7.54 3.22
CA VAL A 119 -17.49 -7.77 4.04
C VAL A 119 -18.25 -9.03 3.59
N ILE A 120 -18.23 -9.36 2.30
CA ILE A 120 -18.84 -10.59 1.78
C ILE A 120 -17.92 -11.80 1.96
N SER A 121 -16.61 -11.63 1.80
CA SER A 121 -15.61 -12.69 1.95
C SER A 121 -15.49 -13.20 3.39
N VAL A 122 -15.54 -12.30 4.38
CA VAL A 122 -15.42 -12.65 5.81
C VAL A 122 -16.46 -13.67 6.28
N PRO A 123 -17.78 -13.47 6.09
CA PRO A 123 -18.79 -14.47 6.46
C PRO A 123 -18.68 -15.72 5.60
N PHE A 124 -18.37 -15.60 4.31
CA PHE A 124 -18.18 -16.77 3.44
C PHE A 124 -17.03 -17.67 3.93
N ALA A 125 -15.91 -17.07 4.34
CA ALA A 125 -14.80 -17.78 4.97
C ALA A 125 -15.21 -18.38 6.31
N TYR A 126 -15.95 -17.63 7.14
CA TYR A 126 -16.39 -18.08 8.46
C TYR A 126 -17.33 -19.30 8.40
N TYR A 127 -18.22 -19.38 7.42
CA TYR A 127 -19.14 -20.52 7.26
C TYR A 127 -18.51 -21.71 6.52
N HIS A 128 -17.25 -21.63 6.08
CA HIS A 128 -16.60 -22.70 5.35
C HIS A 128 -16.13 -23.84 6.29
N PRO A 129 -16.47 -25.11 6.02
CA PRO A 129 -16.21 -26.24 6.94
C PRO A 129 -14.73 -26.55 7.18
N ALA A 130 -13.81 -25.96 6.41
CA ALA A 130 -12.37 -26.08 6.67
C ALA A 130 -11.87 -25.13 7.77
N VAL A 131 -12.68 -24.16 8.22
CA VAL A 131 -12.33 -23.26 9.31
C VAL A 131 -12.66 -23.92 10.65
N LYS A 132 -11.63 -24.39 11.35
CA LYS A 132 -11.76 -24.93 12.71
C LYS A 132 -12.04 -23.79 13.69
N HIS A 133 -13.25 -23.71 14.19
CA HIS A 133 -13.65 -22.68 15.16
C HIS A 133 -12.93 -22.83 16.52
N ASP A 134 -12.46 -24.03 16.87
CA ASP A 134 -11.64 -24.28 18.07
C ASP A 134 -10.29 -23.53 18.07
N SER A 135 -9.78 -23.17 16.89
CA SER A 135 -8.53 -22.41 16.74
C SER A 135 -8.70 -20.92 17.04
N LEU A 136 -9.93 -20.40 17.17
CA LEU A 136 -10.16 -18.97 17.43
C LEU A 136 -10.09 -18.62 18.92
N GLU A 137 -10.36 -19.59 19.81
CA GLU A 137 -10.32 -19.39 21.26
C GLU A 137 -8.92 -19.61 21.87
N THR A 138 -8.03 -20.31 21.16
CA THR A 138 -6.74 -20.78 21.69
C THR A 138 -5.52 -20.04 21.15
N VAL A 139 -5.70 -19.07 20.24
CA VAL A 139 -4.59 -18.30 19.69
C VAL A 139 -4.33 -17.10 20.59
N ASP A 140 -3.29 -17.22 21.42
CA ASP A 140 -2.62 -16.05 22.00
C ASP A 140 -2.14 -15.18 20.83
N TRP A 141 -2.90 -14.12 20.53
CA TRP A 141 -2.57 -13.11 19.51
C TRP A 141 -1.26 -12.40 19.82
N VAL A 142 -0.81 -12.49 21.08
CA VAL A 142 0.51 -12.07 21.53
C VAL A 142 1.42 -13.29 21.48
N GLY A 143 2.01 -13.54 20.32
CA GLY A 143 3.06 -14.56 20.19
C GLY A 143 4.26 -14.21 21.08
N THR A 144 4.82 -15.19 21.78
CA THR A 144 6.10 -15.04 22.48
C THR A 144 7.22 -15.01 21.43
N LEU A 145 7.97 -13.91 21.35
CA LEU A 145 9.17 -13.88 20.51
C LEU A 145 10.22 -14.82 21.10
N ALA A 146 10.52 -15.90 20.38
CA ALA A 146 11.72 -16.67 20.64
C ALA A 146 12.95 -15.79 20.30
N PRO A 147 14.01 -15.80 21.12
CA PRO A 147 15.19 -14.95 20.90
C PRO A 147 15.94 -15.26 19.60
N GLU A 148 15.67 -16.41 18.98
CA GLU A 148 16.19 -16.81 17.67
C GLU A 148 15.52 -16.07 16.48
N ASP A 149 14.27 -15.65 16.61
CA ASP A 149 13.51 -15.02 15.51
C ASP A 149 13.64 -13.49 15.45
N VAL A 150 14.32 -12.88 16.42
CA VAL A 150 14.48 -11.42 16.51
C VAL A 150 15.10 -10.86 15.22
N GLY A 151 15.99 -11.60 14.56
CA GLY A 151 16.57 -11.20 13.27
C GLY A 151 15.54 -11.12 12.15
N ILE A 152 14.63 -12.08 12.04
CA ILE A 152 13.57 -12.12 11.01
C ILE A 152 12.55 -11.00 11.26
N TRP A 153 12.20 -10.78 12.52
CA TRP A 153 11.29 -9.69 12.90
C TRP A 153 11.90 -8.32 12.62
N LEU A 154 13.20 -8.16 12.86
CA LEU A 154 13.92 -6.91 12.58
C LEU A 154 14.05 -6.68 11.07
N ASP A 155 14.35 -7.72 10.29
CA ASP A 155 14.38 -7.66 8.82
C ASP A 155 12.99 -7.33 8.23
N THR A 156 11.94 -7.98 8.73
CA THR A 156 10.55 -7.71 8.34
C THR A 156 10.13 -6.30 8.73
N LEU A 157 10.54 -5.81 9.89
CA LEU A 157 10.27 -4.45 10.35
C LEU A 157 11.03 -3.41 9.53
N LEU A 158 12.28 -3.69 9.12
CA LEU A 158 13.04 -2.86 8.20
C LEU A 158 12.39 -2.84 6.81
N LEU A 159 11.98 -3.99 6.28
CA LEU A 159 11.20 -4.11 5.05
C LEU A 159 9.90 -3.29 5.12
N LEU A 160 9.19 -3.33 6.24
CA LEU A 160 7.94 -2.59 6.41
C LEU A 160 8.17 -1.07 6.52
N ILE A 161 9.27 -0.63 7.15
CA ILE A 161 9.61 0.78 7.36
C ILE A 161 10.19 1.41 6.09
N PHE A 162 11.09 0.72 5.41
CA PHE A 162 11.75 1.23 4.21
C PHE A 162 10.98 0.93 2.92
N GLY A 163 9.92 0.13 3.01
CA GLY A 163 9.13 -0.31 1.87
C GLY A 163 9.83 -1.47 1.16
N GLY A 164 9.19 -2.64 1.17
CA GLY A 164 9.62 -3.77 0.35
C GLY A 164 9.46 -3.43 -1.12
N ILE A 165 10.57 -3.39 -1.85
CA ILE A 165 10.55 -3.47 -3.31
C ILE A 165 10.12 -4.91 -3.65
N PRO A 166 9.12 -5.12 -4.53
CA PRO A 166 8.78 -6.46 -5.02
C PRO A 166 9.93 -7.10 -5.81
#